data_AF-A0A2V8FWR2-F1
#
_entry.id   AF-A0A2V8FWR2-F1
#
_cell.length_a   1.000
_cell.length_b   1.000
_cell.length_c   1.000
_cell.angle_alpha   90.00
_cell.angle_beta   90.00
_cell.angle_gamma   90.00
#
_symmetry.space_group_name_H-M   'P 1'
#
loop_
_entity.id
_entity.type
_entity.pdbx_description
1 polymer ?
#
loop_
_entity_poly.entity_id
_entity_poly.type
_entity_poly.pdbx_seq_one_letter_code
_entity_poly.pdbx_strand_id
1 'polypeptide(L)' 'MLRKVFARAAVAASLCSLLLPGAVSAQSSITGLVKDTTGAVLPGVTIETTSPAIIEKVRTAVSDGQGRY' A
#
# COMPACT_ATOMS: atom_id res chain seq x y z
N MET A 1 15.44 -11.43 44.17
CA MET A 1 15.55 -10.37 43.14
C MET A 1 15.29 -10.87 41.72
N LEU A 2 15.88 -11.99 41.32
CA LEU A 2 15.82 -12.52 39.95
C LEU A 2 14.38 -12.72 39.39
N ARG A 3 13.44 -13.26 40.17
CA ARG A 3 12.03 -13.45 39.76
C ARG A 3 11.29 -12.14 39.42
N LYS A 4 11.59 -11.04 40.12
CA LYS A 4 10.97 -9.72 39.88
C LYS A 4 11.54 -9.05 38.62
N VAL A 5 12.80 -9.31 38.31
CA VAL A 5 13.47 -8.82 37.09
C VAL A 5 12.89 -9.52 35.86
N PHE A 6 12.73 -10.85 35.91
CA PHE A 6 12.09 -11.61 34.83
C PHE A 6 10.65 -11.17 34.57
N ALA A 7 9.85 -10.94 35.62
CA ALA A 7 8.48 -10.45 35.47
C ALA A 7 8.42 -9.07 34.80
N ARG A 8 9.33 -8.15 35.16
CA ARG A 8 9.41 -6.81 34.54
C ARG A 8 9.86 -6.89 33.08
N ALA A 9 10.82 -7.75 32.77
CA ALA A 9 11.28 -7.97 31.40
C ALA A 9 10.18 -8.56 30.51
N ALA A 10 9.38 -9.51 31.03
CA ALA A 10 8.25 -10.09 30.30
C ALA A 10 7.16 -9.05 30.00
N VAL A 11 6.81 -8.20 30.98
CA VAL A 11 5.83 -7.12 30.78
C VAL A 11 6.35 -6.11 29.76
N ALA A 12 7.62 -5.70 29.85
CA ALA A 12 8.23 -4.80 28.88
C ALA A 12 8.24 -5.40 27.46
N ALA A 13 8.61 -6.69 27.32
CA ALA A 13 8.57 -7.39 26.03
C ALA A 13 7.15 -7.46 25.46
N SER A 14 6.14 -7.76 26.30
CA SER A 14 4.73 -7.75 25.87
C SER A 14 4.29 -6.36 25.43
N LEU A 15 4.66 -5.31 26.15
CA LEU A 15 4.28 -3.94 25.81
C LEU A 15 4.96 -3.48 24.51
N CYS A 16 6.25 -3.80 24.34
CA CYS A 16 6.96 -3.56 23.09
C CYS A 16 6.32 -4.29 21.91
N SER A 17 5.76 -5.50 22.12
CA SER A 17 5.14 -6.26 21.04
C SER A 17 3.90 -5.59 20.42
N LEU A 18 3.19 -4.75 21.20
CA LEU A 18 2.03 -3.99 20.71
C LEU A 18 2.41 -2.84 19.76
N LEU A 19 3.67 -2.42 19.76
CA LEU A 19 4.17 -1.36 18.88
C LEU A 19 4.66 -1.90 17.54
N LEU A 20 4.70 -3.22 17.33
CA LEU A 20 5.07 -3.77 16.03
C LEU A 20 3.95 -3.50 15.02
N PRO A 21 4.26 -2.91 13.85
CA PRO A 21 3.29 -2.81 12.76
C PRO A 21 2.81 -4.20 12.35
N GLY A 22 1.50 -4.40 12.26
CA GLY A 22 0.92 -5.63 11.71
C GLY A 22 1.18 -5.73 10.20
N ALA A 23 1.39 -6.95 9.70
CA ALA A 23 1.49 -7.19 8.26
C ALA A 23 0.12 -6.96 7.60
N VAL A 24 -0.01 -5.91 6.80
CA VAL A 24 -1.23 -5.57 6.04
C VAL A 24 -1.01 -5.87 4.56
N SER A 25 -1.75 -6.85 4.01
CA SER A 25 -1.69 -7.20 2.58
C SER A 25 -2.56 -6.32 1.67
N ALA A 26 -3.28 -5.34 2.22
CA ALA A 26 -4.21 -4.49 1.46
C ALA A 26 -3.53 -3.28 0.76
N GLN A 27 -2.23 -3.08 0.94
CA GLN A 27 -1.51 -1.88 0.47
C GLN A 27 -0.89 -2.05 -0.92
N SER A 28 -1.63 -2.65 -1.86
CA SER A 28 -1.18 -2.78 -3.25
C SER A 28 -1.50 -1.50 -4.03
N SER A 29 -0.51 -0.92 -4.71
CA SER A 29 -0.71 0.16 -5.67
C SER A 29 -0.54 -0.35 -7.10
N ILE A 30 -1.35 0.18 -8.01
CA ILE A 30 -1.22 -0.02 -9.45
C ILE A 30 -0.81 1.32 -10.00
N THR A 31 0.42 1.40 -10.50
CA THR A 31 0.95 2.63 -11.07
C THR A 31 1.57 2.37 -12.43
N GLY A 32 1.52 3.37 -13.30
CA GLY A 32 2.04 3.23 -14.66
C GLY A 32 2.26 4.54 -15.39
N LEU A 33 2.72 4.42 -16.63
CA LEU A 33 2.90 5.52 -17.57
C LEU A 33 2.08 5.26 -18.82
N VAL A 34 1.31 6.24 -19.25
CA VAL A 34 0.54 6.19 -20.50
C VAL A 34 1.36 6.85 -21.60
N LYS A 35 1.59 6.13 -22.70
CA LYS A 35 2.36 6.60 -23.86
C LYS A 35 1.68 6.25 -25.18
N ASP A 36 1.96 7.01 -26.23
CA ASP A 36 1.57 6.68 -27.60
C ASP A 36 2.57 5.75 -28.31
N THR A 37 2.33 5.46 -29.59
CA THR A 37 3.21 4.60 -30.41
C THR A 37 4.57 5.22 -30.73
N THR A 38 4.75 6.53 -30.53
CA THR A 38 6.02 7.25 -30.70
C THR A 38 6.83 7.28 -29.39
N GLY A 39 6.20 6.92 -28.27
CA GLY A 39 6.79 6.96 -26.93
C GLY A 39 6.56 8.25 -26.16
N ALA A 40 5.77 9.19 -26.71
CA ALA A 40 5.37 10.42 -26.03
C ALA A 40 4.35 10.11 -24.92
N VAL A 41 4.42 10.84 -23.80
CA VAL A 41 3.49 10.66 -22.66
C VAL A 41 2.13 11.27 -22.96
N LEU A 42 1.07 10.62 -22.47
CA LEU A 42 -0.31 11.06 -22.69
C LEU A 42 -0.96 11.50 -21.37
N PRO A 43 -1.18 12.81 -21.16
CA PRO A 43 -1.94 13.32 -20.02
C PRO A 43 -3.45 13.23 -20.25
N GLY A 44 -4.23 13.12 -19.17
CA GLY A 44 -5.69 13.16 -19.22
C GLY A 44 -6.35 11.86 -19.69
N VAL A 45 -5.61 10.76 -19.77
CA VAL A 45 -6.15 9.45 -20.17
C VAL A 45 -6.84 8.82 -18.97
N THR A 46 -8.04 8.27 -19.17
CA THR A 46 -8.78 7.53 -18.15
C THR A 46 -8.32 6.07 -18.11
N ILE A 47 -7.98 5.59 -16.92
CA ILE A 47 -7.58 4.20 -16.67
C ILE A 47 -8.64 3.56 -15.78
N GLU A 48 -9.21 2.45 -16.24
CA GLU A 48 -10.13 1.63 -15.47
C GLU A 48 -9.47 0.31 -15.09
N THR A 49 -9.35 0.08 -13.78
CA THR A 49 -8.78 -1.15 -13.23
C THR A 49 -9.89 -1.97 -12.59
N THR A 50 -10.01 -3.23 -12.99
CA THR A 50 -10.94 -4.19 -12.39
C THR A 50 -10.19 -5.32 -11.71
N SER A 51 -10.71 -5.81 -10.59
CA SER A 51 -10.15 -6.96 -9.89
C SER A 51 -11.24 -7.69 -9.12
N PRO A 52 -11.18 -9.04 -9.02
CA PRO A 52 -12.10 -9.82 -8.18
C PRO A 52 -12.06 -9.41 -6.70
N ALA A 53 -10.97 -8.79 -6.25
CA ALA A 53 -10.80 -8.31 -4.89
C ALA A 53 -11.27 -6.85 -4.68
N ILE A 54 -11.61 -6.10 -5.74
CA ILE A 54 -12.14 -4.74 -5.63
C ILE A 54 -13.65 -4.83 -5.34
N ILE A 55 -14.07 -4.33 -4.18
CA ILE A 55 -15.48 -4.30 -3.76
C ILE A 55 -16.32 -3.43 -4.72
N GLU A 56 -15.76 -2.31 -5.17
CA GLU A 56 -16.40 -1.33 -6.05
C GLU A 56 -16.40 -1.73 -7.55
N LYS A 57 -15.93 -2.95 -7.87
CA LYS A 57 -15.72 -3.53 -9.22
C LYS A 57 -14.69 -2.85 -10.10
N VAL A 58 -14.72 -1.52 -10.19
CA VAL A 58 -13.85 -0.71 -11.05
C VAL A 58 -13.24 0.41 -10.21
N ARG A 59 -11.93 0.61 -10.33
CA ARG A 59 -11.26 1.83 -9.89
C ARG A 59 -10.82 2.64 -11.11
N THR A 60 -11.10 3.93 -11.07
CA THR A 60 -10.77 4.85 -12.16
C THR A 60 -9.68 5.83 -11.72
N ALA A 61 -8.71 6.06 -12.57
CA ALA A 61 -7.68 7.09 -12.41
C ALA A 61 -7.52 7.88 -13.72
N VAL A 62 -6.95 9.08 -13.64
CA VAL A 62 -6.64 9.91 -14.81
C VAL A 62 -5.15 10.19 -14.80
N SER A 63 -4.49 10.01 -15.95
CA SER A 63 -3.05 10.26 -16.06
C SER A 63 -2.73 11.75 -15.88
N ASP A 64 -1.65 12.04 -15.15
CA ASP A 64 -1.19 13.40 -14.89
C ASP A 64 -0.44 14.03 -16.08
N GLY A 65 0.11 15.23 -15.89
CA GLY A 65 0.89 15.94 -16.91
C GLY A 65 2.16 15.21 -17.38
N GLN A 66 2.62 14.20 -16.64
CA GLN A 66 3.73 13.33 -17.01
C GLN A 66 3.25 11.95 -17.51
N GLY A 67 1.93 11.78 -17.71
CA GLY A 67 1.31 10.54 -18.12
C GLY A 67 1.25 9.47 -17.03
N ARG A 68 1.46 9.81 -15.75
CA ARG A 68 1.48 8.85 -14.64
C ARG A 68 0.09 8.65 -14.05
N TYR A 69 -0.22 7.43 -13.63
CA TYR A 69 -1.44 7.08 -12.88
C TYR A 69 -1.14 6.12 -11.74
#